data_AF-A0A973E2U5-F1
#
_entry.id   AF-A0A973E2U5-F1
#
_cell.length_a   1.000
_cell.length_b   1.000
_cell.length_c   1.000
_cell.angle_alpha   90.00
_cell.angle_beta   90.00
_cell.angle_gamma   90.00
#
_symmetry.space_group_name_H-M   'P 1'
#
loop_
_entity.id
_entity.type
_entity.pdbx_description
1 polymer ?
#
loop_
_entity_poly.entity_id
_entity_poly.type
_entity_poly.pdbx_seq_one_letter_code
_entity_poly.pdbx_strand_id
1 'polypeptide(L)'
;MKKIVFILTMIFMPVGHANAAPMALDTVKLIINSTKASWIAYRDYNGLQWIYFTHLEGWKCGIAEVKYGINEADLDQIWELETCNPDNPIAITKDIIYLTFPLDTVQTIDVQLTFDDGTTTDVERFVKP
;
A
#
# COMPACT_ATOMS: atom_id res chain seq x y z
N MET A 1 53.97 -16.94 -41.06
CA MET A 1 52.63 -17.38 -40.61
C MET A 1 52.30 -16.67 -39.31
N LYS A 2 51.42 -15.65 -39.36
CA LYS A 2 51.14 -14.72 -38.25
C LYS A 2 50.02 -15.32 -37.38
N LYS A 3 50.35 -15.78 -36.16
CA LYS A 3 49.35 -16.27 -35.20
C LYS A 3 48.69 -15.07 -34.53
N ILE A 4 47.44 -14.79 -34.88
CA ILE A 4 46.60 -13.79 -34.22
C ILE A 4 46.02 -14.44 -32.97
N VAL A 5 46.39 -13.91 -31.81
CA VAL A 5 45.82 -14.28 -30.51
C VAL A 5 44.67 -13.31 -30.25
N PHE A 6 43.43 -13.81 -30.30
CA PHE A 6 42.24 -13.09 -29.85
C PHE A 6 42.17 -13.17 -28.33
N ILE A 7 42.45 -12.04 -27.64
CA ILE A 7 42.21 -11.89 -26.21
C ILE A 7 40.74 -11.49 -26.04
N LEU A 8 39.92 -12.43 -25.58
CA LEU A 8 38.53 -12.21 -25.23
C LEU A 8 38.48 -11.58 -23.82
N THR A 9 38.45 -10.24 -23.75
CA THR A 9 38.22 -9.54 -22.48
C THR A 9 36.74 -9.65 -22.10
N MET A 10 36.43 -10.52 -21.14
CA MET A 10 35.14 -10.48 -20.45
C MET A 10 35.05 -9.17 -19.65
N ILE A 11 34.21 -8.25 -20.11
CA ILE A 11 33.81 -7.08 -19.34
C ILE A 11 32.90 -7.58 -18.22
N PHE A 12 33.42 -7.67 -17.00
CA PHE A 12 32.60 -7.80 -15.80
C PHE A 12 31.83 -6.49 -15.65
N MET A 13 30.57 -6.46 -16.07
CA MET A 13 29.65 -5.42 -15.64
C MET A 13 29.37 -5.68 -14.16
N PRO A 14 29.67 -4.74 -13.23
CA PRO A 14 29.20 -4.87 -11.88
C PRO A 14 27.66 -4.88 -11.91
N VAL A 15 27.06 -5.96 -11.41
CA VAL A 15 25.62 -5.98 -11.13
C VAL A 15 25.38 -4.96 -10.04
N GLY A 16 24.99 -3.75 -10.42
CA GLY A 16 24.53 -2.74 -9.49
C GLY A 16 23.28 -3.27 -8.82
N HIS A 17 23.38 -3.58 -7.53
CA HIS A 17 22.20 -3.80 -6.69
C HIS A 17 21.56 -2.42 -6.53
N ALA A 18 20.47 -2.18 -7.25
CA ALA A 18 19.68 -0.97 -7.06
C ALA A 18 19.09 -1.02 -5.65
N ASN A 19 19.76 -0.39 -4.69
CA ASN A 19 19.15 -0.08 -3.41
C ASN A 19 18.03 0.91 -3.72
N ALA A 20 16.78 0.53 -3.49
CA ALA A 20 15.66 1.46 -3.58
C ALA A 20 15.94 2.60 -2.59
N ALA A 21 16.00 3.84 -3.08
CA ALA A 21 16.06 4.98 -2.19
C ALA A 21 14.80 4.96 -1.28
N PRO A 22 14.91 5.39 -0.02
CA PRO A 22 13.74 5.50 0.85
C PRO A 22 12.69 6.36 0.16
N MET A 23 11.46 5.89 0.17
CA MET A 23 10.34 6.57 -0.47
C MET A 23 10.11 7.93 0.21
N ALA A 24 10.24 9.02 -0.54
CA ALA A 24 10.02 10.36 -0.01
C ALA A 24 8.53 10.55 0.36
N LEU A 25 8.25 11.20 1.50
CA LEU A 25 6.89 11.44 1.99
C LEU A 25 6.01 12.18 0.95
N ASP A 26 6.56 13.16 0.25
CA ASP A 26 5.83 13.88 -0.79
C ASP A 26 5.39 12.95 -1.95
N THR A 27 6.21 11.95 -2.27
CA THR A 27 5.85 10.91 -3.25
C THR A 27 4.70 10.04 -2.72
N VAL A 28 4.74 9.65 -1.45
CA VAL A 28 3.65 8.89 -0.81
C VAL A 28 2.35 9.68 -0.89
N LYS A 29 2.36 10.93 -0.44
CA LYS A 29 1.19 11.82 -0.49
C LYS A 29 0.65 11.99 -1.90
N LEU A 30 1.52 12.19 -2.89
CA LEU A 30 1.11 12.32 -4.28
C LEU A 30 0.37 11.07 -4.77
N ILE A 31 0.96 9.89 -4.53
CA ILE A 31 0.36 8.63 -4.97
C ILE A 31 -0.94 8.35 -4.24
N ILE A 32 -0.95 8.46 -2.91
CA ILE A 32 -2.14 8.24 -2.08
C ILE A 32 -3.29 9.15 -2.53
N ASN A 33 -3.04 10.44 -2.72
CA ASN A 33 -4.08 11.36 -3.18
C ASN A 33 -4.53 11.09 -4.62
N SER A 34 -3.65 10.61 -5.49
CA SER A 34 -3.99 10.28 -6.90
C SER A 34 -4.69 8.93 -7.05
N THR A 35 -4.68 8.10 -5.99
CA THR A 35 -5.19 6.72 -6.01
C THR A 35 -6.28 6.48 -4.98
N LYS A 36 -6.98 7.55 -4.55
CA LYS A 36 -8.11 7.50 -3.59
C LYS A 36 -9.08 6.36 -3.86
N ALA A 37 -9.51 6.20 -5.11
CA ALA A 37 -10.44 5.14 -5.52
C ALA A 37 -9.95 3.70 -5.27
N SER A 38 -8.65 3.49 -5.02
CA SER A 38 -8.04 2.18 -4.80
C SER A 38 -7.71 1.89 -3.34
N TRP A 39 -7.94 2.81 -2.41
CA TRP A 39 -7.56 2.58 -1.00
C TRP A 39 -8.28 1.38 -0.40
N ILE A 40 -9.55 1.21 -0.75
CA ILE A 40 -10.39 0.10 -0.32
C ILE A 40 -10.89 -0.70 -1.52
N ALA A 41 -10.89 -2.03 -1.38
CA ALA A 41 -11.55 -2.92 -2.33
C ALA A 41 -12.53 -3.87 -1.63
N TYR A 42 -13.74 -3.98 -2.18
CA TYR A 42 -14.73 -4.96 -1.76
C TYR A 42 -14.59 -6.27 -2.53
N ARG A 43 -14.87 -7.38 -1.86
CA ARG A 43 -14.98 -8.69 -2.50
C ARG A 43 -15.92 -9.60 -1.72
N ASP A 44 -16.91 -10.16 -2.40
CA ASP A 44 -17.69 -11.26 -1.84
C ASP A 44 -16.97 -12.58 -2.11
N TYR A 45 -16.58 -13.29 -1.04
CA TYR A 45 -15.78 -14.51 -1.12
C TYR A 45 -16.07 -15.45 0.05
N ASN A 46 -16.24 -16.74 -0.25
CA ASN A 46 -16.50 -17.80 0.72
C ASN A 46 -17.69 -17.51 1.66
N GLY A 47 -18.78 -16.95 1.12
CA GLY A 47 -19.97 -16.62 1.91
C GLY A 47 -19.80 -15.42 2.85
N LEU A 48 -18.73 -14.63 2.70
CA LEU A 48 -18.43 -13.44 3.47
C LEU A 48 -18.16 -12.25 2.55
N GLN A 49 -18.34 -11.05 3.08
CA GLN A 49 -17.89 -9.82 2.47
C GLN A 49 -16.50 -9.49 3.02
N TRP A 50 -15.54 -9.27 2.13
CA TRP A 50 -14.16 -8.93 2.44
C TRP A 50 -13.90 -7.49 2.03
N ILE A 51 -13.22 -6.74 2.89
CA ILE A 51 -12.87 -5.34 2.65
C ILE A 51 -11.36 -5.21 2.80
N TYR A 52 -10.67 -5.03 1.68
CA TYR A 52 -9.21 -5.01 1.63
C TYR A 52 -8.65 -3.61 1.81
N PHE A 53 -7.56 -3.53 2.58
CA PHE A 53 -6.73 -2.33 2.79
C PHE A 53 -5.36 -2.48 2.11
N THR A 54 -5.20 -3.48 1.23
CA THR A 54 -3.93 -3.88 0.59
C THR A 54 -3.18 -2.72 -0.06
N HIS A 55 -3.90 -1.80 -0.70
CA HIS A 55 -3.26 -0.65 -1.34
C HIS A 55 -2.56 0.23 -0.29
N LEU A 56 -3.22 0.54 0.82
CA LEU A 56 -2.64 1.35 1.90
C LEU A 56 -1.46 0.64 2.58
N GLU A 57 -1.53 -0.68 2.76
CA GLU A 57 -0.40 -1.48 3.28
C GLU A 57 0.85 -1.40 2.38
N GLY A 58 0.64 -1.26 1.06
CA GLY A 58 1.72 -1.02 0.10
C GLY A 58 2.39 0.35 0.26
N TRP A 59 1.71 1.33 0.86
CA TRP A 59 2.21 2.71 1.02
C TRP A 59 2.40 3.10 2.50
N LYS A 60 2.46 2.12 3.41
CA LYS A 60 2.62 2.31 4.86
C LYS A 60 3.81 3.17 5.27
N CYS A 61 4.88 3.21 4.48
CA CYS A 61 6.09 4.01 4.73
C CYS A 61 5.87 5.51 4.43
N GLY A 62 4.93 6.12 5.14
CA GLY A 62 4.50 7.51 4.97
C GLY A 62 3.11 7.78 5.54
N ILE A 63 2.40 6.74 6.00
CA ILE A 63 1.07 6.82 6.62
C ILE A 63 1.23 6.47 8.09
N ALA A 64 0.92 7.42 8.96
CA ALA A 64 0.96 7.23 10.40
C ALA A 64 -0.29 6.53 10.93
N GLU A 65 -1.46 6.82 10.35
CA GLU A 65 -2.74 6.28 10.83
C GLU A 65 -3.76 6.15 9.70
N VAL A 66 -4.59 5.12 9.79
CA VAL A 66 -5.76 4.90 8.93
C VAL A 66 -6.99 4.78 9.83
N LYS A 67 -7.83 5.80 9.83
CA LYS A 67 -9.14 5.76 10.49
C LYS A 67 -10.21 5.35 9.51
N TYR A 68 -11.19 4.58 9.98
CA TYR A 68 -12.36 4.23 9.19
C TYR A 68 -13.65 4.16 10.00
N GLY A 69 -14.78 4.26 9.31
CA GLY A 69 -16.12 4.13 9.83
C GLY A 69 -16.98 3.33 8.85
N ILE A 70 -17.93 2.53 9.35
CA ILE A 70 -18.74 1.61 8.55
C ILE A 70 -20.19 2.08 8.54
N ASN A 71 -20.84 2.05 7.37
CA ASN A 71 -22.27 2.38 7.21
C ASN A 71 -22.63 3.74 7.82
N GLU A 72 -21.83 4.77 7.50
CA GLU A 72 -22.01 6.16 7.97
C GLU A 72 -21.83 6.36 9.49
N ALA A 73 -21.23 5.39 10.19
CA ALA A 73 -20.76 5.57 11.56
C ALA A 73 -19.57 6.53 11.64
N ASP A 74 -19.26 6.97 12.86
CA ASP A 74 -18.11 7.83 13.15
C ASP A 74 -16.78 7.17 12.73
N LEU A 75 -15.76 7.99 12.43
CA LEU A 75 -14.38 7.55 12.14
C LEU A 75 -13.65 7.17 13.44
N ASP A 76 -14.11 6.13 14.11
CA ASP A 76 -13.61 5.70 15.43
C ASP A 76 -12.83 4.37 15.39
N GLN A 77 -12.81 3.69 14.24
CA GLN A 77 -12.03 2.48 14.05
C GLN A 77 -10.65 2.81 13.46
N ILE A 78 -9.64 2.04 13.85
CA ILE A 78 -8.27 2.18 13.35
C ILE A 78 -7.90 0.90 12.60
N TRP A 79 -7.43 1.04 11.36
CA TRP A 79 -6.72 -0.02 10.67
C TRP A 79 -5.24 0.04 11.03
N GLU A 80 -4.77 -0.98 11.74
CA GLU A 80 -3.36 -1.10 12.10
C GLU A 80 -2.52 -1.48 10.87
N LEU A 81 -1.80 -0.51 10.31
CA LEU A 81 -0.86 -0.79 9.23
C LEU A 81 0.30 -1.67 9.72
N GLU A 82 0.86 -2.48 8.82
CA GLU A 82 2.14 -3.11 9.06
C GLU A 82 3.23 -2.06 9.36
N THR A 83 4.20 -2.39 10.19
CA THR A 83 5.36 -1.53 10.43
C THR A 83 6.13 -1.30 9.13
N CYS A 84 6.45 -0.04 8.83
CA CYS A 84 7.27 0.29 7.67
C CYS A 84 8.67 -0.37 7.74
N ASN A 85 9.03 -1.09 6.67
CA ASN A 85 10.40 -1.49 6.39
C ASN A 85 10.96 -0.64 5.24
N PRO A 86 11.87 0.31 5.49
CA PRO A 86 12.37 1.21 4.45
C PRO A 86 13.22 0.50 3.38
N ASP A 87 13.78 -0.68 3.69
CA ASP A 87 14.53 -1.48 2.71
C ASP A 87 13.61 -2.17 1.69
N ASN A 88 12.34 -2.35 2.05
CA ASN A 88 11.32 -2.92 1.18
C ASN A 88 9.94 -2.28 1.43
N PRO A 89 9.76 -1.00 1.06
CA PRO A 89 8.66 -0.18 1.55
C PRO A 89 7.28 -0.65 1.07
N ILE A 90 7.22 -1.29 -0.10
CA ILE A 90 5.98 -1.77 -0.73
C ILE A 90 5.64 -3.21 -0.34
N ALA A 91 6.59 -4.00 0.16
CA ALA A 91 6.30 -5.40 0.51
C ALA A 91 5.32 -5.47 1.67
N ILE A 92 4.30 -6.32 1.53
CA ILE A 92 3.28 -6.56 2.55
C ILE A 92 3.53 -7.97 3.08
N THR A 93 3.88 -8.08 4.37
CA THR A 93 4.14 -9.38 5.01
C THR A 93 3.11 -9.74 6.08
N LYS A 94 2.19 -8.81 6.38
CA LYS A 94 1.03 -9.04 7.24
C LYS A 94 0.09 -10.09 6.64
N ASP A 95 -0.31 -11.06 7.46
CA ASP A 95 -1.19 -12.16 7.06
C ASP A 95 -2.62 -11.70 6.73
N ILE A 96 -3.14 -10.75 7.51
CA ILE A 96 -4.52 -10.25 7.40
C ILE A 96 -4.49 -8.80 6.90
N ILE A 97 -4.88 -8.62 5.63
CA ILE A 97 -4.90 -7.33 4.92
C ILE A 97 -6.33 -6.89 4.57
N TYR A 98 -7.30 -7.45 5.28
CA TYR A 98 -8.73 -7.26 5.06
C TYR A 98 -9.52 -7.41 6.35
N LEU A 99 -10.73 -6.85 6.34
CA LEU A 99 -11.79 -7.15 7.30
C LEU A 99 -12.77 -8.14 6.67
N THR A 100 -13.46 -8.93 7.49
CA THR A 100 -14.55 -9.82 7.04
C THR A 100 -15.85 -9.53 7.77
N PHE A 101 -16.94 -9.59 7.02
CA PHE A 101 -18.30 -9.36 7.51
C PHE A 101 -19.25 -10.39 6.90
N PRO A 102 -20.46 -10.59 7.48
CA PRO A 102 -21.52 -11.28 6.78
C PRO A 102 -21.81 -10.58 5.45
N LEU A 103 -22.21 -11.35 4.43
CA LEU A 103 -22.54 -10.79 3.11
C LEU A 103 -23.54 -9.64 3.21
N ASP A 104 -23.33 -8.63 2.37
CA ASP A 104 -24.22 -7.47 2.20
C ASP A 104 -24.46 -6.64 3.48
N THR A 105 -23.59 -6.72 4.48
CA THR A 105 -23.75 -5.94 5.72
C THR A 105 -23.00 -4.62 5.70
N VAL A 106 -21.90 -4.49 4.97
CA VAL A 106 -21.16 -3.23 4.82
C VAL A 106 -21.45 -2.62 3.46
N GLN A 107 -22.22 -1.55 3.46
CA GLN A 107 -22.64 -0.81 2.26
C GLN A 107 -21.71 0.37 1.98
N THR A 108 -21.20 1.01 3.03
CA THR A 108 -20.23 2.09 2.91
C THR A 108 -19.10 1.92 3.91
N ILE A 109 -17.90 2.38 3.52
CA ILE A 109 -16.80 2.62 4.43
C ILE A 109 -16.22 3.99 4.15
N ASP A 110 -16.08 4.79 5.21
CA ASP A 110 -15.45 6.09 5.18
C ASP A 110 -14.03 5.94 5.71
N VAL A 111 -13.05 6.56 5.06
CA VAL A 111 -11.63 6.42 5.42
C VAL A 111 -10.96 7.79 5.46
N GLN A 112 -10.14 8.02 6.48
CA GLN A 112 -9.25 9.18 6.58
C GLN A 112 -7.85 8.72 6.95
N LEU A 113 -6.84 9.30 6.30
CA LEU A 113 -5.44 8.99 6.56
C LEU A 113 -4.77 10.16 7.29
N THR A 114 -3.86 9.83 8.20
CA THR A 114 -2.87 10.76 8.76
C THR A 114 -1.50 10.35 8.24
N PHE A 115 -0.75 11.28 7.65
CA PHE A 115 0.62 11.06 7.18
C PHE A 115 1.64 11.22 8.32
N ASP A 116 2.87 10.76 8.11
CA ASP A 116 3.95 10.81 9.12
C ASP A 116 4.29 12.22 9.63
N ASP A 117 3.96 13.27 8.88
CA ASP A 117 4.12 14.66 9.30
C ASP A 117 2.89 15.26 10.01
N GLY A 118 1.88 14.42 10.30
CA GLY A 118 0.65 14.79 10.99
C GLY A 118 -0.41 15.46 10.12
N THR A 119 -0.16 15.67 8.83
CA THR A 119 -1.20 16.16 7.91
C THR A 119 -2.24 15.08 7.62
N THR A 120 -3.50 15.47 7.42
CA THR A 120 -4.60 14.54 7.18
C THR A 120 -5.20 14.71 5.79
N THR A 121 -5.79 13.64 5.27
CA THR A 121 -6.63 13.72 4.06
C THR A 121 -8.03 14.21 4.41
N ASP A 122 -8.79 14.59 3.38
CA ASP A 122 -10.26 14.58 3.47
C ASP A 122 -10.75 13.14 3.73
N VAL A 123 -12.01 13.02 4.16
CA VAL A 123 -12.68 11.72 4.31
C VAL A 123 -13.10 11.22 2.94
N GLU A 124 -12.66 10.02 2.58
CA GLU A 124 -13.02 9.34 1.34
C GLU A 124 -14.06 8.25 1.62
N ARG A 125 -15.18 8.30 0.91
CA ARG A 125 -16.26 7.33 1.02
C ARG A 125 -16.18 6.29 -0.10
N PHE A 126 -16.19 5.03 0.28
CA PHE A 126 -16.27 3.90 -0.63
C PHE A 126 -17.62 3.23 -0.47
N VAL A 127 -18.30 2.98 -1.58
CA VAL A 127 -19.60 2.32 -1.62
C VAL A 127 -19.40 0.93 -2.20
N LYS A 128 -20.05 -0.07 -1.60
CA LYS A 128 -20.06 -1.43 -2.15
C LYS A 128 -20.59 -1.39 -3.60
N PRO A 129 -19.88 -1.99 -4.58
CA PRO A 129 -20.34 -2.06 -5.97
C PRO A 129 -21.63 -2.87 -6.15
#